data_AF-A0A7S1L7K3-F1
#
_entry.id   AF-A0A7S1L7K3-F1
#
_cell.length_a   1.000
_cell.length_b   1.000
_cell.length_c   1.000
_cell.angle_alpha   90.00
_cell.angle_beta   90.00
_cell.angle_gamma   90.00
#
_symmetry.space_group_name_H-M   'P 1'
#
loop_
_entity.id
_entity.type
_entity.pdbx_description
1 polymer ?
#
loop_
_entity_poly.entity_id
_entity_poly.type
_entity_poly.pdbx_seq_one_letter_code
_entity_poly.pdbx_strand_id
1 'polypeptide(L)'
;AAVQAVADGGMLCITSTDMPILNGNNPETCFARYGGTSLKSGYVHEMALRLVLHAVASSAAKYGREARPVLSCSIDFYIRLFVRIFDSPARAKYQASKTAVVHQCVQCESFFVQPMGEAAPPGEDVKESQRFRTAR
;
A
#
# COMPACT_ATOMS: atom_id res chain seq x y z
N ALA A 1 -10.45 5.66 12.28
CA ALA A 1 -10.99 4.97 13.47
C ALA A 1 -10.27 3.64 13.73
N ALA A 2 -10.46 2.59 12.91
CA ALA A 2 -9.89 1.26 13.18
C ALA A 2 -8.37 1.24 13.45
N VAL A 3 -7.58 1.93 12.63
CA VAL A 3 -6.11 2.00 12.80
C VAL A 3 -5.66 2.61 14.14
N GLN A 4 -6.47 3.50 14.73
CA GLN A 4 -6.18 4.12 16.02
C GLN A 4 -6.63 3.24 17.19
N ALA A 5 -7.70 2.46 17.02
CA ALA A 5 -8.25 1.61 18.05
C ALA A 5 -7.37 0.38 18.35
N VAL A 6 -6.54 -0.05 17.39
CA VAL A 6 -5.63 -1.18 17.55
C VAL A 6 -4.44 -0.76 18.43
N ALA A 7 -4.12 -1.59 19.43
CA ALA A 7 -2.95 -1.42 20.27
C ALA A 7 -1.63 -1.65 19.49
N ASP A 8 -0.51 -1.18 20.03
CA ASP A 8 0.80 -1.44 19.44
C ASP A 8 1.07 -2.95 19.31
N GLY A 9 1.53 -3.37 18.13
CA GLY A 9 1.72 -4.77 17.78
C GLY A 9 0.42 -5.57 17.60
N GLY A 10 -0.75 -4.91 17.66
CA GLY A 10 -2.05 -5.53 17.44
C GLY A 10 -2.31 -5.86 15.96
N MET A 11 -3.28 -6.75 15.74
CA MET A 11 -3.65 -7.23 14.40
C MET A 11 -4.97 -6.62 13.95
N LEU A 12 -4.97 -6.10 12.73
CA LEU A 12 -6.12 -5.54 12.04
C LEU A 12 -6.49 -6.46 10.86
N CYS A 13 -7.71 -7.00 10.90
CA CYS A 13 -8.23 -7.91 9.88
C CYS A 13 -9.27 -7.19 9.01
N ILE A 14 -8.92 -6.90 7.77
CA ILE A 14 -9.70 -6.08 6.85
C ILE A 14 -10.32 -6.97 5.78
N THR A 15 -11.62 -6.79 5.54
CA THR A 15 -12.31 -7.37 4.37
C THR A 15 -12.80 -6.22 3.50
N SER A 16 -12.52 -6.28 2.20
CA SER A 16 -13.11 -5.37 1.22
C SER A 16 -13.87 -6.17 0.16
N THR A 17 -15.14 -5.83 -0.05
CA THR A 17 -16.01 -6.39 -1.09
C THR A 17 -16.10 -5.48 -2.32
N ASP A 18 -15.28 -4.43 -2.38
CA ASP A 18 -15.30 -3.41 -3.43
C ASP A 18 -14.57 -3.86 -4.72
N MET A 19 -14.47 -5.18 -4.96
CA MET A 19 -13.79 -5.71 -6.16
C MET A 19 -14.33 -5.13 -7.48
N PRO A 20 -15.65 -4.87 -7.65
CA PRO A 20 -16.15 -4.22 -8.87
C PRO A 20 -15.56 -2.84 -9.14
N ILE A 21 -15.22 -2.08 -8.10
CA ILE A 21 -14.58 -0.76 -8.20
C ILE A 21 -13.07 -0.93 -8.40
N LEU A 22 -12.46 -1.83 -7.62
CA LEU A 22 -11.02 -2.13 -7.64
C LEU A 22 -10.56 -2.91 -8.88
N ASN A 23 -11.47 -3.35 -9.76
CA ASN A 23 -11.16 -4.02 -11.02
C ASN A 23 -11.01 -3.06 -12.21
N GLY A 24 -10.83 -1.76 -11.95
CA GLY A 24 -10.63 -0.74 -12.99
C GLY A 24 -11.89 -0.39 -13.80
N ASN A 25 -13.09 -0.76 -13.33
CA ASN A 25 -14.34 -0.39 -14.00
C ASN A 25 -14.76 1.06 -13.69
N ASN A 26 -14.48 1.54 -12.48
CA ASN A 26 -14.87 2.86 -11.99
C ASN A 26 -13.65 3.58 -11.40
N PRO A 27 -12.71 4.05 -12.25
CA PRO A 27 -11.43 4.59 -11.80
C PRO A 27 -11.57 5.85 -10.92
N GLU A 28 -12.57 6.69 -11.18
CA GLU A 28 -12.87 7.88 -10.39
C GLU A 28 -13.30 7.51 -8.95
N THR A 29 -14.17 6.51 -8.82
CA THR A 29 -14.62 6.01 -7.51
C THR A 29 -13.47 5.30 -6.78
N CYS A 30 -12.67 4.53 -7.50
CA CYS A 30 -11.50 3.83 -6.96
C CYS A 30 -10.49 4.83 -6.39
N PHE A 31 -10.15 5.86 -7.16
CA PHE A 31 -9.19 6.88 -6.75
C PHE A 31 -9.68 7.67 -5.53
N ALA A 32 -10.96 8.07 -5.51
CA ALA A 32 -11.54 8.80 -4.40
C ALA A 32 -11.51 8.02 -3.07
N ARG A 33 -11.71 6.70 -3.10
CA ARG A 33 -11.74 5.84 -1.90
C ARG A 33 -10.36 5.35 -1.46
N TYR A 34 -9.51 4.98 -2.42
CA TYR A 34 -8.27 4.24 -2.15
C TYR A 34 -6.98 5.01 -2.48
N GLY A 35 -7.09 6.20 -3.09
CA GLY A 35 -5.93 7.04 -3.44
C GLY A 35 -5.13 6.55 -4.65
N GLY A 36 -5.73 5.68 -5.47
CA GLY A 36 -5.14 5.15 -6.69
C GLY A 36 -6.17 4.42 -7.55
N THR A 37 -5.79 4.04 -8.77
CA THR A 37 -6.64 3.27 -9.67
C THR A 37 -5.91 2.03 -10.15
N SER A 38 -6.65 0.95 -10.35
CA SER A 38 -6.14 -0.25 -11.02
C SER A 38 -6.39 -0.14 -12.52
N LEU A 39 -5.50 -0.76 -13.29
CA LEU A 39 -5.67 -0.95 -14.73
C LEU A 39 -6.19 -2.36 -14.97
N LYS A 40 -7.02 -2.53 -16.00
CA LYS A 40 -7.50 -3.84 -16.42
C LYS A 40 -6.34 -4.60 -17.07
N SER A 41 -5.69 -5.46 -16.29
CA SER A 41 -4.60 -6.33 -16.72
C SER A 41 -4.78 -7.74 -16.11
N GLY A 42 -3.96 -8.71 -16.54
CA GLY A 42 -3.97 -10.06 -15.97
C GLY A 42 -3.69 -10.12 -14.46
N TYR A 43 -3.10 -9.07 -13.89
CA TYR A 43 -2.74 -8.98 -12.46
C TYR A 43 -3.65 -8.01 -11.68
N VAL A 44 -4.85 -7.70 -12.19
CA VAL A 44 -5.76 -6.72 -11.58
C VAL A 44 -6.16 -7.08 -10.14
N HIS A 45 -6.30 -8.37 -9.81
CA HIS A 45 -6.56 -8.83 -8.44
C HIS A 45 -5.42 -8.49 -7.47
N GLU A 46 -4.18 -8.60 -7.93
CA GLU A 46 -3.01 -8.19 -7.15
C GLU A 46 -2.96 -6.67 -7.00
N MET A 47 -3.26 -5.94 -8.08
CA MET A 47 -3.31 -4.47 -8.04
C MET A 47 -4.37 -3.96 -7.07
N ALA A 48 -5.55 -4.59 -7.05
CA ALA A 48 -6.62 -4.31 -6.11
C ALA A 48 -6.16 -4.51 -4.65
N LEU A 49 -5.50 -5.63 -4.35
CA LEU A 49 -4.91 -5.89 -3.03
C LEU A 49 -3.92 -4.80 -2.61
N ARG A 50 -3.03 -4.39 -3.53
CA ARG A 50 -2.04 -3.34 -3.29
C ARG A 50 -2.67 -1.98 -3.05
N LEU A 51 -3.75 -1.64 -3.75
CA LEU A 51 -4.49 -0.38 -3.52
C LEU A 51 -5.14 -0.34 -2.14
N VAL A 52 -5.81 -1.41 -1.72
CA VAL A 52 -6.41 -1.47 -0.38
C VAL A 52 -5.33 -1.40 0.70
N LEU A 53 -4.22 -2.14 0.53
CA LEU A 53 -3.10 -2.09 1.46
C LEU A 53 -2.46 -0.70 1.51
N HIS A 54 -2.29 -0.05 0.36
CA HIS A 54 -1.75 1.30 0.27
C HIS A 54 -2.66 2.30 1.00
N ALA A 55 -3.98 2.23 0.81
CA ALA A 55 -4.93 3.08 1.50
C ALA A 55 -4.82 2.94 3.03
N VAL A 56 -4.75 1.69 3.53
CA VAL A 56 -4.58 1.40 4.96
C VAL A 56 -3.26 1.93 5.49
N ALA A 57 -2.17 1.69 4.76
CA ALA A 57 -0.84 2.11 5.17
C ALA A 57 -0.66 3.63 5.12
N SER A 58 -1.22 4.30 4.11
CA SER A 58 -1.26 5.77 4.01
C SER A 58 -2.11 6.38 5.12
N SER A 59 -3.25 5.76 5.48
CA SER A 59 -4.04 6.18 6.65
C SER A 59 -3.29 5.97 7.96
N ALA A 60 -2.53 4.88 8.13
CA ALA A 60 -1.73 4.62 9.33
C ALA A 60 -0.56 5.60 9.46
N ALA A 61 0.12 5.89 8.35
CA ALA A 61 1.26 6.79 8.30
C ALA A 61 0.90 8.22 8.77
N LYS A 62 -0.32 8.70 8.46
CA LYS A 62 -0.84 9.99 8.95
C LYS A 62 -0.88 10.11 10.47
N TYR A 63 -0.96 8.99 11.18
CA TYR A 63 -0.97 8.92 12.64
C TYR A 63 0.37 8.45 13.23
N GLY A 64 1.44 8.44 12.44
CA GLY A 64 2.77 8.00 12.90
C GLY A 64 2.87 6.49 13.15
N ARG A 65 1.99 5.69 12.55
CA ARG A 65 1.93 4.23 12.71
C ARG A 65 2.39 3.51 11.44
N GLU A 66 3.09 2.40 11.60
CA GLU A 66 3.44 1.49 10.50
C GLU A 66 2.36 0.40 10.37
N ALA A 67 1.80 0.27 9.18
CA ALA A 67 0.96 -0.87 8.79
C ALA A 67 1.83 -1.94 8.11
N ARG A 68 2.09 -3.06 8.79
CA ARG A 68 2.86 -4.18 8.22
C ARG A 68 1.92 -5.29 7.74
N PRO A 69 1.86 -5.59 6.43
CA PRO A 69 1.08 -6.72 5.95
C PRO A 69 1.67 -8.04 6.47
N VAL A 70 0.82 -8.94 6.93
CA VAL A 70 1.16 -10.31 7.35
C VAL A 70 0.64 -11.30 6.31
N LEU A 71 -0.60 -11.12 5.85
CA LEU A 71 -1.23 -11.96 4.84
C LEU A 71 -2.19 -11.10 4.01
N SER A 72 -2.18 -11.31 2.69
CA SER A 72 -3.04 -10.64 1.74
C SER A 72 -3.60 -11.66 0.76
N CYS A 73 -4.93 -11.78 0.66
CA CYS A 73 -5.58 -12.76 -0.19
C CYS A 73 -6.72 -12.12 -0.98
N SER A 74 -6.81 -12.42 -2.28
CA SER A 74 -7.99 -12.17 -3.11
C SER A 74 -8.73 -13.49 -3.24
N ILE A 75 -10.00 -13.52 -2.85
CA ILE A 75 -10.85 -14.72 -2.88
C ILE A 75 -12.10 -14.34 -3.68
N ASP A 76 -12.10 -14.71 -4.95
CA ASP A 76 -13.15 -14.42 -5.93
C ASP A 76 -13.60 -12.94 -5.92
N PHE A 77 -14.66 -12.64 -5.18
CA PHE A 77 -15.32 -11.32 -5.13
C PHE A 77 -14.90 -10.43 -3.95
N TYR A 78 -14.02 -10.90 -3.05
CA TYR A 78 -13.56 -10.09 -1.92
C TYR A 78 -12.06 -10.22 -1.63
N ILE A 79 -11.53 -9.21 -0.97
CA ILE A 79 -10.15 -9.11 -0.52
C ILE A 79 -10.09 -9.26 1.00
N ARG A 80 -9.13 -10.04 1.50
CA ARG A 80 -8.81 -10.16 2.91
C ARG A 80 -7.37 -9.74 3.17
N LEU A 81 -7.17 -8.78 4.06
CA LEU A 81 -5.84 -8.34 4.50
C LEU A 81 -5.71 -8.51 6.01
N PHE A 82 -4.58 -9.06 6.44
CA PHE A 82 -4.16 -9.15 7.83
C PHE A 82 -2.96 -8.25 7.99
N VAL A 83 -3.10 -7.19 8.77
CA VAL A 83 -2.09 -6.15 8.92
C VAL A 83 -1.78 -5.99 10.40
N ARG A 84 -0.50 -6.00 10.74
CA ARG A 84 -0.03 -5.70 12.09
C ARG A 84 0.29 -4.22 12.17
N ILE A 85 -0.25 -3.54 13.18
CA ILE A 85 -0.05 -2.10 13.39
C ILE A 85 1.05 -1.91 14.43
N PHE A 86 2.01 -1.04 14.15
CA PHE A 86 3.08 -0.68 15.08
C PHE A 86 3.14 0.83 15.27
N ASP A 87 3.35 1.26 16.52
CA ASP A 87 3.51 2.67 16.87
C ASP A 87 4.98 3.07 16.70
N SER A 88 5.34 3.47 15.48
CA SER A 88 6.70 3.88 15.16
C SER A 88 6.72 4.97 14.09
N PRO A 89 6.85 6.25 14.49
CA PRO A 89 6.90 7.38 13.57
C PRO A 89 8.07 7.31 12.58
N ALA A 90 9.21 6.73 13.02
CA ALA A 90 10.34 6.47 12.15
C ALA A 90 9.99 5.47 11.04
N ARG A 91 9.32 4.36 11.39
CA ARG A 91 8.91 3.33 10.42
C ARG A 91 7.81 3.81 9.47
N ALA A 92 6.93 4.68 9.95
CA ALA A 92 5.88 5.30 9.12
C ALA A 92 6.46 6.10 7.93
N LYS A 93 7.63 6.74 8.09
CA LYS A 93 8.29 7.48 7.00
C LYS A 93 8.75 6.58 5.85
N TYR A 94 9.12 5.32 6.13
CA TYR A 94 9.47 4.34 5.10
C TYR A 94 8.30 3.94 4.20
N GLN A 95 7.08 4.42 4.46
CA GLN A 95 5.95 4.20 3.57
C GLN A 95 6.23 4.72 2.15
N ALA A 96 6.99 5.81 2.01
CA ALA A 96 7.38 6.36 0.71
C ALA A 96 8.22 5.36 -0.11
N SER A 97 9.12 4.61 0.54
CA SER A 97 9.96 3.62 -0.16
C SER A 97 9.26 2.30 -0.47
N LYS A 98 8.11 2.06 0.15
CA LYS A 98 7.26 0.88 -0.08
C LYS A 98 6.12 1.16 -1.07
N THR A 99 5.97 2.41 -1.51
CA THR A 99 4.94 2.85 -2.44
C THR A 99 5.54 3.07 -3.82
N ALA A 100 4.83 2.66 -4.86
CA ALA A 100 5.24 2.85 -6.24
C ALA A 100 4.03 3.09 -7.14
N VAL A 101 4.26 3.77 -8.26
CA VAL A 101 3.32 3.87 -9.37
C VAL A 101 3.68 2.80 -10.40
N VAL A 102 2.67 2.09 -10.92
CA VAL A 102 2.88 1.07 -11.95
C VAL A 102 2.40 1.60 -13.29
N HIS A 103 3.30 1.61 -14.27
CA HIS A 103 3.04 1.97 -15.65
C HIS A 103 2.86 0.68 -16.46
N GLN A 104 1.66 0.45 -17.01
CA GLN A 104 1.34 -0.72 -17.82
C GLN A 104 1.31 -0.34 -19.30
N CYS A 105 2.01 -1.10 -20.15
CA CYS A 105 1.85 -0.96 -21.60
C CYS A 105 0.44 -1.39 -22.02
N VAL A 106 -0.19 -0.61 -22.90
CA VAL A 106 -1.54 -0.94 -23.40
C VAL A 106 -1.53 -1.98 -24.53
N GLN A 107 -0.35 -2.28 -25.09
CA GLN A 107 -0.20 -3.19 -26.24
C GLN A 107 0.41 -4.55 -25.88
N CYS A 108 1.11 -4.65 -24.75
CA CYS A 108 1.74 -5.90 -24.29
C CYS A 108 1.71 -5.99 -22.75
N GLU A 109 2.07 -7.14 -22.18
CA GLU A 109 2.06 -7.37 -20.73
C GLU A 109 3.25 -6.74 -19.98
N SER A 110 4.08 -5.95 -20.66
CA SER A 110 5.20 -5.25 -20.03
C SER A 110 4.69 -4.15 -19.10
N PHE A 111 5.26 -4.08 -17.89
CA PHE A 111 5.01 -3.03 -16.93
C PHE A 111 6.32 -2.50 -16.33
N PHE A 112 6.28 -1.25 -15.89
CA PHE A 112 7.38 -0.59 -15.20
C PHE A 112 6.90 -0.06 -13.85
N VAL A 113 7.66 -0.36 -12.79
CA VAL A 113 7.35 0.07 -11.43
C VAL A 113 8.24 1.26 -11.09
N GLN A 114 7.63 2.43 -10.91
CA GLN A 114 8.31 3.65 -10.49
C GLN A 114 8.16 3.82 -8.97
N PRO A 115 9.22 3.59 -8.17
CA PRO A 115 9.16 3.79 -6.72
C PRO A 115 8.96 5.26 -6.38
N MET A 116 8.31 5.55 -5.25
CA MET A 116 8.14 6.94 -4.77
C MET A 116 9.32 7.44 -3.94
N GLY A 117 10.18 6.54 -3.46
CA GLY A 117 11.40 6.88 -2.74
C GLY A 117 12.29 5.68 -2.51
N GLU A 118 13.55 5.93 -2.18
CA GLU A 118 14.51 4.89 -1.82
C GLU A 118 14.87 5.00 -0.34
N ALA A 119 14.91 3.84 0.33
CA ALA A 119 15.45 3.73 1.68
C ALA A 119 16.96 3.47 1.62
N ALA A 120 17.73 4.11 2.49
CA ALA A 120 19.15 3.79 2.65
C ALA A 120 19.35 2.33 3.09
N PRO A 121 20.39 1.63 2.60
CA PRO A 121 20.64 0.24 2.96
C PRO A 121 20.88 0.09 4.48
N PRO A 122 20.50 -1.06 5.07
CA PRO A 122 20.73 -1.35 6.48
C PRO A 122 22.21 -1.64 6.72
N GLY A 123 23.02 -0.60 6.95
CA GLY A 123 24.46 -0.75 7.16
C GLY A 123 25.24 0.50 7.54
N GLU A 124 24.61 1.66 7.76
CA GLU A 124 25.29 2.84 8.29
C GLU A 124 24.51 3.36 9.49
N ASP A 125 25.23 3.68 10.57
CA ASP A 125 24.74 4.36 11.76
C ASP A 125 24.18 5.75 11.41
N VAL A 126 22.96 5.82 10.88
CA VAL A 126 22.33 7.08 10.51
C VAL A 126 21.55 7.61 11.71
N LYS A 127 22.20 8.51 12.45
CA LYS A 127 21.55 9.47 13.35
C LYS A 127 20.37 10.14 12.65
N GLU A 128 19.16 9.77 13.07
CA GLU A 128 17.92 10.56 13.10
C GLU A 128 17.72 11.63 12.00
N SER A 129 18.04 11.28 10.76
CA SER A 129 17.73 12.05 9.56
C SER A 129 17.80 11.11 8.37
N GLN A 130 16.78 10.24 8.24
CA GLN A 130 16.65 9.35 7.09
C GLN A 130 16.57 10.20 5.83
N ARG A 131 17.69 10.30 5.11
CA ARG A 131 17.76 10.89 3.78
C ARG A 131 16.99 9.98 2.83
N PHE A 132 15.70 10.25 2.66
CA PHE A 132 14.93 9.70 1.55
C PHE A 132 15.49 10.30 0.26
N ARG A 133 16.03 9.45 -0.61
CA ARG A 133 16.34 9.85 -1.97
C ARG A 133 15.06 9.73 -2.79
N THR A 134 14.78 10.75 -3.60
CA THR A 134 13.82 10.61 -4.70
C THR A 134 14.29 9.49 -5.60
N ALA A 135 13.43 8.51 -5.87
CA ALA A 135 13.74 7.47 -6.85
C ALA A 135 14.03 8.14 -8.20
N ARG A 136 15.15 7.77 -8.83
CA ARG A 136 15.59 8.31 -10.12
C ARG A 136 14.91 7.61 -11.29
#